data_AF-A0A9E5RDY3-F1
#
_entry.id   AF-A0A9E5RDY3-F1
#
_cell.length_a   1.000
_cell.length_b   1.000
_cell.length_c   1.000
_cell.angle_alpha   90.00
_cell.angle_beta   90.00
_cell.angle_gamma   90.00
#
_symmetry.space_group_name_H-M   'P 1'
#
loop_
_entity.id
_entity.type
_entity.pdbx_description
1 polymer ?
#
loop_
_entity_poly.entity_id
_entity_poly.type
_entity_poly.pdbx_seq_one_letter_code
_entity_poly.pdbx_strand_id
1 'polypeptide(L)'
;MTYQVMRQEQGWPTPHLAEKRNIFWTEDTVRRRNGRPAHLSEETWLEAALPARRRAPQTHEVTLPGGYQVKAEPLGHHSSTLPQSKRFALVLDRSRSMATHSNELTDTFRWLAQHSTNNHLDLYLTASPGAQPERVDNIREFDTRNITFYGNLPIHTVLQQFGQLRGETTYDAVLVITDEGNYELTADGAELPAIA
;
A
#
# COMPACT_ATOMS: atom_id res chain seq x y z
N MET A 1 19.34 12.44 12.48
CA MET A 1 18.20 11.68 11.94
C MET A 1 17.17 12.66 11.41
N THR A 2 16.78 12.51 10.15
CA THR A 2 15.74 13.31 9.50
C THR A 2 14.68 12.34 9.02
N TYR A 3 13.42 12.61 9.31
CA TYR A 3 12.31 11.75 8.92
C TYR A 3 11.17 12.63 8.37
N GLN A 4 10.43 12.09 7.41
CA GLN A 4 9.28 12.73 6.81
C GLN A 4 8.07 11.85 7.07
N VAL A 5 6.96 12.47 7.45
CA VAL A 5 5.73 11.77 7.80
C VAL A 5 4.54 12.43 7.12
N MET A 6 3.57 11.61 6.74
CA MET A 6 2.27 12.12 6.33
C MET A 6 1.46 12.56 7.55
N ARG A 7 0.58 13.53 7.33
CA ARG A 7 -0.33 14.02 8.37
C ARG A 7 -1.36 12.95 8.69
N GLN A 8 -1.53 12.65 9.97
CA GLN A 8 -2.62 11.82 10.48
C GLN A 8 -3.70 12.70 11.14
N GLU A 9 -4.83 12.11 11.53
CA GLU A 9 -5.92 12.83 12.19
C GLU A 9 -5.45 13.57 13.45
N GLN A 10 -4.57 12.93 14.23
CA GLN A 10 -4.01 13.43 15.48
C GLN A 10 -2.86 14.44 15.28
N GLY A 11 -2.35 14.59 14.05
CA GLY A 11 -1.27 15.51 13.70
C GLY A 11 -0.11 14.87 12.95
N TRP A 12 1.10 15.40 13.13
CA TRP A 12 2.33 14.82 12.59
C TRP A 12 2.85 13.76 13.56
N PRO A 13 2.87 12.47 13.19
CA PRO A 13 3.38 11.43 14.08
C PRO A 13 4.87 11.67 14.36
N THR A 14 5.30 11.45 15.60
CA THR A 14 6.71 11.58 15.99
C THR A 14 7.38 10.20 16.09
N PRO A 15 8.72 10.12 16.07
CA PRO A 15 9.43 8.87 16.27
C PRO A 15 9.19 8.39 17.70
N HIS A 16 8.78 7.13 17.83
CA HIS A 16 8.73 6.45 19.11
C HIS A 16 10.10 5.86 19.43
N LEU A 17 10.38 5.73 20.73
CA LEU A 17 11.58 5.03 21.17
C LEU A 17 11.34 3.53 21.11
N ALA A 18 12.09 2.82 20.27
CA ALA A 18 12.07 1.35 20.26
C ALA A 18 12.88 0.76 21.42
N GLU A 19 14.02 1.36 21.77
CA GLU A 19 14.93 0.86 22.82
C GLU A 19 15.58 1.99 23.62
N LYS A 20 15.64 1.84 24.95
CA LYS A 20 16.32 2.75 25.88
C LYS A 20 17.77 2.33 26.10
N ARG A 21 18.67 2.74 25.21
CA ARG A 21 20.11 2.42 25.29
C ARG A 21 20.98 3.51 25.90
N ASN A 22 20.39 4.66 26.25
CA ASN A 22 21.14 5.80 26.79
C ASN A 22 21.15 5.78 28.32
N ILE A 23 22.32 5.54 28.92
CA ILE A 23 22.55 5.50 30.37
C ILE A 23 22.38 6.86 31.07
N PHE A 24 22.39 7.96 30.30
CA PHE A 24 22.17 9.31 30.81
C PHE A 24 20.69 9.72 30.82
N TRP A 25 19.79 8.79 30.50
CA TRP A 25 18.35 9.01 30.61
C TRP A 25 17.90 8.86 32.06
N THR A 26 18.10 9.92 32.85
CA THR A 26 17.63 10.07 34.23
C THR A 26 16.47 11.06 34.33
N GLU A 27 15.94 11.27 35.54
CA GLU A 27 14.93 12.30 35.85
C GLU A 27 15.39 13.72 35.46
N ASP A 28 16.71 13.95 35.42
CA ASP A 28 17.33 15.24 35.05
C ASP A 28 17.39 15.48 33.53
N THR A 29 16.95 14.51 32.73
CA THR A 29 17.02 14.60 31.27
C THR A 29 16.05 15.65 30.72
N VAL A 30 16.60 16.78 30.26
CA VAL A 30 15.79 17.82 29.61
C VAL A 30 15.61 17.51 28.13
N ARG A 31 14.36 17.22 27.74
CA ARG A 31 13.97 17.09 26.33
C ARG A 31 13.60 18.45 25.76
N ARG A 32 14.07 18.75 24.54
CA ARG A 32 13.75 20.00 23.84
C ARG A 32 13.13 19.73 22.49
N ARG A 33 12.03 20.44 22.20
CA ARG A 33 11.36 20.47 20.89
C ARG A 33 11.43 21.88 20.34
N ASN A 34 12.00 22.03 19.14
CA ASN A 34 12.20 23.33 18.50
C ASN A 34 12.83 24.37 19.47
N GLY A 35 13.81 23.92 20.27
CA GLY A 35 14.53 24.74 21.25
C GLY A 35 13.86 24.92 22.62
N ARG A 36 12.58 24.52 22.78
CA ARG A 36 11.80 24.68 24.02
C ARG A 36 11.74 23.39 24.84
N PRO A 37 11.86 23.44 26.18
CA PRO A 37 11.66 22.27 27.03
C PRO A 37 10.29 21.61 26.78
N ALA A 38 10.26 20.28 26.67
CA ALA A 38 9.06 19.48 26.61
C ALA A 38 8.93 18.68 27.91
N HIS A 39 7.79 18.82 28.59
CA HIS A 39 7.49 18.07 29.80
C HIS A 39 6.84 16.74 29.41
N LEU A 40 7.66 15.71 29.31
CA LEU A 40 7.26 14.34 28.97
C LEU A 40 7.60 13.42 30.13
N SER A 41 6.82 12.36 30.33
CA SER A 41 7.16 11.35 31.32
C SER A 41 8.48 10.66 31.00
N GLU A 42 9.10 10.03 32.00
CA GLU A 42 10.39 9.35 31.83
C GLU A 42 10.38 8.30 30.72
N GLU A 43 9.27 7.63 30.47
CA GLU A 43 9.15 6.60 29.44
C GLU A 43 8.77 7.17 28.06
N THR A 44 8.43 8.46 28.00
CA THR A 44 7.99 9.13 26.75
C THR A 44 9.14 9.90 26.12
N TRP A 45 9.62 9.44 24.97
CA TRP A 45 10.66 10.15 24.20
C TRP A 45 10.15 11.44 23.58
N LEU A 46 9.03 11.36 22.87
CA LEU A 46 8.29 12.47 22.24
C LEU A 46 6.79 12.19 22.35
N GLU A 47 5.93 13.21 22.23
CA GLU A 47 4.48 12.96 22.14
C GLU A 47 4.15 12.15 20.90
N ALA A 48 3.12 11.31 20.96
CA ALA A 48 2.71 10.48 19.82
C ALA A 48 2.52 11.29 18.51
N ALA A 49 1.97 12.50 18.62
CA ALA A 49 1.83 13.41 17.48
C ALA A 49 2.01 14.88 17.87
N LEU A 50 2.50 15.68 16.91
CA LEU A 50 2.52 17.15 16.99
C LEU A 50 1.28 17.74 16.32
N PRO A 51 0.64 18.77 16.90
CA PRO A 51 -0.50 19.43 16.27
C PRO A 51 -0.16 19.93 14.86
N ALA A 52 -0.89 19.44 13.87
CA ALA A 52 -0.76 19.89 12.49
C ALA A 52 -1.79 20.98 12.19
N ARG A 53 -1.34 22.12 11.65
CA ARG A 53 -2.28 23.10 11.08
C ARG A 53 -2.97 22.45 9.89
N ARG A 54 -4.31 22.38 9.93
CA ARG A 54 -5.11 21.88 8.80
C ARG A 54 -4.91 22.84 7.62
N ARG A 55 -4.24 22.37 6.56
CA ARG A 55 -4.32 22.97 5.23
C ARG A 55 -5.41 22.25 4.44
N ALA A 56 -6.16 23.01 3.65
CA ALA A 56 -7.06 22.42 2.67
C ALA A 56 -6.22 21.58 1.69
N PRO A 57 -6.68 20.37 1.30
CA PRO A 57 -6.06 19.61 0.23
C PRO A 57 -5.95 20.48 -1.04
N GLN A 58 -4.83 20.37 -1.76
CA GLN A 58 -4.60 21.11 -3.01
C GLN A 58 -4.19 20.15 -4.12
N THR A 59 -4.46 20.54 -5.36
CA THR A 59 -3.96 19.82 -6.52
C THR A 59 -2.45 20.02 -6.66
N HIS A 60 -1.73 18.93 -6.90
CA HIS A 60 -0.31 18.91 -7.20
C HIS A 60 -0.10 18.33 -8.59
N GLU A 61 0.79 18.93 -9.36
CA GLU A 61 1.14 18.43 -10.70
C GLU A 61 2.66 18.50 -10.87
N VAL A 62 3.24 17.44 -11.41
CA VAL A 62 4.66 17.36 -11.73
C VAL A 62 4.83 16.73 -13.11
N THR A 63 5.71 17.33 -13.92
CA THR A 63 6.15 16.72 -15.18
C THR A 63 7.45 15.97 -14.93
N LEU A 64 7.44 14.67 -15.21
CA LEU A 64 8.61 13.80 -15.12
C LEU A 64 9.46 13.90 -16.41
N PRO A 65 10.75 13.54 -16.35
CA PRO A 65 11.58 13.39 -17.55
C PRO A 65 10.89 12.47 -18.57
N GLY A 66 10.95 12.84 -19.85
CA GLY A 66 10.26 12.11 -20.93
C GLY A 66 8.83 12.56 -21.22
N GLY A 67 8.33 13.61 -20.55
CA GLY A 67 7.05 14.25 -20.88
C GLY A 67 5.82 13.65 -20.18
N TYR A 68 6.02 12.68 -19.29
CA TYR A 68 4.93 12.14 -18.46
C TYR A 68 4.48 13.17 -17.43
N GLN A 69 3.16 13.34 -17.27
CA GLN A 69 2.58 14.20 -16.25
C GLN A 69 1.95 13.36 -15.13
N VAL A 70 2.27 13.69 -13.89
CA VAL A 70 1.64 13.13 -12.69
C VAL A 70 0.83 14.24 -12.03
N LYS A 71 -0.48 14.03 -11.91
CA LYS A 71 -1.41 14.95 -11.26
C LYS A 71 -2.09 14.25 -10.07
N ALA A 72 -2.01 14.87 -8.90
CA ALA A 72 -2.70 14.44 -7.70
C ALA A 72 -3.74 15.51 -7.33
N GLU A 73 -5.01 15.15 -7.29
CA GLU A 73 -6.11 16.06 -6.96
C GLU A 73 -6.73 15.67 -5.61
N PRO A 74 -7.19 16.65 -4.81
CA PRO A 74 -8.06 16.37 -3.69
C PRO A 74 -9.24 15.52 -4.12
N LEU A 75 -9.47 14.42 -3.40
CA LEU A 75 -10.67 13.63 -3.61
C LEU A 75 -11.88 14.50 -3.22
N GLY A 76 -12.62 14.99 -4.21
CA GLY A 76 -13.90 15.64 -3.96
C GLY A 76 -14.88 14.66 -3.33
N HIS A 77 -15.94 15.16 -2.68
CA HIS A 77 -17.11 14.35 -2.31
C HIS A 77 -17.91 13.96 -3.56
N HIS A 78 -17.25 13.32 -4.53
CA HIS A 78 -17.94 12.67 -5.62
C HIS A 78 -18.28 11.26 -5.14
N SER A 79 -19.55 10.89 -5.34
CA SER A 79 -19.97 9.50 -5.25
C SER A 79 -19.02 8.69 -6.13
N SER A 80 -18.21 7.84 -5.51
CA SER A 80 -17.26 6.95 -6.18
C SER A 80 -18.01 5.85 -6.93
N THR A 81 -18.79 6.23 -7.94
CA THR A 81 -19.40 5.25 -8.85
C THR A 81 -18.28 4.71 -9.73
N LEU A 82 -18.14 3.38 -9.76
CA LEU A 82 -17.25 2.74 -10.71
C LEU A 82 -17.65 3.15 -12.14
N PRO A 83 -16.68 3.36 -13.05
CA PRO A 83 -16.98 3.49 -14.47
C PRO A 83 -17.85 2.32 -14.94
N GLN A 84 -18.74 2.57 -15.88
CA GLN A 84 -19.68 1.55 -16.38
C GLN A 84 -19.24 1.04 -17.75
N SER A 85 -19.65 -0.18 -18.11
CA SER A 85 -19.34 -0.81 -19.40
C SER A 85 -17.84 -0.92 -19.69
N LYS A 86 -17.05 -1.10 -18.63
CA LYS A 86 -15.59 -1.25 -18.70
C LYS A 86 -15.14 -2.68 -18.46
N ARG A 87 -13.93 -2.99 -18.91
CA ARG A 87 -13.25 -4.25 -18.63
C ARG A 87 -12.14 -4.01 -17.61
N PHE A 88 -12.23 -4.68 -16.47
CA PHE A 88 -11.23 -4.60 -15.41
C PHE A 88 -10.57 -5.95 -15.14
N ALA A 89 -9.27 -5.91 -14.89
CA ALA A 89 -8.54 -7.04 -14.33
C ALA A 89 -8.41 -6.85 -12.82
N LEU A 90 -8.75 -7.87 -12.04
CA LEU A 90 -8.42 -7.95 -10.62
C LEU A 90 -7.24 -8.89 -10.47
N VAL A 91 -6.16 -8.42 -9.87
CA VAL A 91 -4.96 -9.23 -9.61
C VAL A 91 -4.84 -9.40 -8.10
N LEU A 92 -5.07 -10.61 -7.62
CA LEU A 92 -5.02 -10.91 -6.20
C LEU A 92 -3.64 -11.43 -5.81
N ASP A 93 -2.98 -10.74 -4.88
CA ASP A 93 -1.82 -11.23 -4.17
C ASP A 93 -2.19 -12.41 -3.26
N ARG A 94 -1.56 -13.57 -3.47
CA ARG A 94 -1.69 -14.76 -2.61
C ARG A 94 -0.47 -14.99 -1.70
N SER A 95 0.31 -13.93 -1.42
CA SER A 95 1.38 -13.95 -0.42
C SER A 95 0.86 -14.38 0.95
N ARG A 96 1.76 -14.87 1.82
CA ARG A 96 1.40 -15.32 3.17
C ARG A 96 0.82 -14.19 4.03
N SER A 97 1.27 -12.95 3.85
CA SER A 97 0.83 -11.81 4.67
C SER A 97 -0.63 -11.45 4.43
N MET A 98 -1.14 -11.67 3.21
CA MET A 98 -2.55 -11.51 2.87
C MET A 98 -3.50 -12.39 3.69
N ALA A 99 -3.02 -13.46 4.32
CA ALA A 99 -3.84 -14.36 5.14
C ALA A 99 -4.54 -13.64 6.30
N THR A 100 -3.89 -12.62 6.89
CA THR A 100 -4.47 -11.86 8.01
C THR A 100 -5.56 -10.88 7.57
N HIS A 101 -5.72 -10.65 6.27
CA HIS A 101 -6.69 -9.73 5.67
C HIS A 101 -7.85 -10.44 4.95
N SER A 102 -8.11 -11.71 5.30
CA SER A 102 -9.12 -12.55 4.64
C SER A 102 -10.55 -12.01 4.77
N ASN A 103 -10.88 -11.34 5.88
CA ASN A 103 -12.20 -10.73 6.08
C ASN A 103 -12.36 -9.50 5.18
N GLU A 104 -11.36 -8.63 5.15
CA GLU A 104 -11.31 -7.43 4.32
C GLU A 104 -11.35 -7.79 2.83
N LEU A 105 -10.67 -8.87 2.45
CA LEU A 105 -10.73 -9.42 1.09
C LEU A 105 -12.16 -9.86 0.74
N THR A 106 -12.81 -10.58 1.64
CA THR A 106 -14.20 -11.04 1.46
C THR A 106 -15.16 -9.85 1.29
N ASP A 107 -14.99 -8.81 2.11
CA ASP A 107 -15.79 -7.59 2.02
C ASP A 107 -15.52 -6.82 0.73
N THR A 108 -14.26 -6.79 0.26
CA THR A 108 -13.85 -6.19 -1.01
C THR A 108 -14.52 -6.89 -2.19
N PHE A 109 -14.49 -8.22 -2.25
CA PHE A 109 -15.14 -8.98 -3.32
C PHE A 109 -16.66 -8.86 -3.28
N ARG A 110 -17.26 -8.80 -2.08
CA ARG A 110 -18.70 -8.52 -1.91
C ARG A 110 -19.05 -7.13 -2.46
N TRP A 111 -18.26 -6.12 -2.11
CA TRP A 111 -18.46 -4.76 -2.62
C TRP A 111 -18.34 -4.68 -4.14
N LEU A 112 -17.31 -5.33 -4.71
CA LEU A 112 -17.12 -5.41 -6.15
C LEU A 112 -18.32 -6.06 -6.84
N ALA A 113 -18.79 -7.20 -6.33
CA ALA A 113 -19.96 -7.89 -6.89
C ALA A 113 -21.22 -6.99 -6.91
N GLN A 114 -21.39 -6.12 -5.90
CA GLN A 114 -22.52 -5.19 -5.81
C GLN A 114 -22.39 -3.98 -6.73
N HIS A 115 -21.18 -3.44 -6.92
CA HIS A 115 -20.97 -2.13 -7.57
C HIS A 115 -20.44 -2.22 -9.01
N SER A 116 -20.04 -3.41 -9.47
CA SER A 116 -19.46 -3.63 -10.80
C SER A 116 -20.38 -4.40 -11.76
N THR A 117 -21.69 -4.47 -11.49
CA THR A 117 -22.65 -5.30 -12.23
C THR A 117 -22.68 -5.05 -13.74
N ASN A 118 -22.36 -3.83 -14.18
CA ASN A 118 -22.28 -3.45 -15.60
C ASN A 118 -20.84 -3.44 -16.15
N ASN A 119 -19.88 -4.01 -15.44
CA ASN A 119 -18.49 -4.17 -15.87
C ASN A 119 -18.15 -5.63 -16.08
N HIS A 120 -17.17 -5.88 -16.94
CA HIS A 120 -16.57 -7.19 -17.10
C HIS A 120 -15.34 -7.28 -16.19
N LEU A 121 -15.33 -8.26 -15.29
CA LEU A 121 -14.25 -8.49 -14.35
C LEU A 121 -13.58 -9.83 -14.66
N ASP A 122 -12.28 -9.78 -14.93
CA ASP A 122 -11.43 -10.97 -14.98
C ASP A 122 -10.58 -11.02 -13.70
N LEU A 123 -10.56 -12.17 -13.02
CA LEU A 123 -9.76 -12.36 -11.81
C LEU A 123 -8.50 -13.16 -12.12
N TYR A 124 -7.37 -12.71 -11.60
CA TYR A 124 -6.05 -13.33 -11.71
C TYR A 124 -5.53 -13.63 -10.31
N LEU A 125 -5.22 -14.89 -10.05
CA LEU A 125 -4.65 -15.35 -8.80
C LEU A 125 -3.15 -15.56 -8.97
N THR A 126 -2.34 -14.78 -8.26
CA THR A 126 -0.87 -14.91 -8.32
C THR A 126 -0.39 -16.10 -7.51
N ALA A 127 0.81 -16.59 -7.72
CA ALA A 127 1.32 -17.76 -7.01
C ALA A 127 2.77 -17.57 -6.58
N SER A 128 3.05 -17.92 -5.33
CA SER A 128 4.43 -18.11 -4.88
C SER A 128 5.07 -19.30 -5.59
N PRO A 129 6.42 -19.35 -5.67
CA PRO A 129 7.13 -20.47 -6.29
C PRO A 129 6.66 -21.83 -5.76
N GLY A 130 6.39 -22.77 -6.68
CA GLY A 130 5.84 -24.09 -6.37
C GLY A 130 4.33 -24.24 -6.56
N ALA A 131 3.61 -23.14 -6.77
CA ALA A 131 2.23 -23.15 -7.26
C ALA A 131 2.14 -22.45 -8.64
N GLN A 132 1.00 -22.62 -9.32
CA GLN A 132 0.76 -21.99 -10.61
C GLN A 132 -0.20 -20.80 -10.46
N PRO A 133 0.12 -19.64 -11.07
CA PRO A 133 -0.82 -18.55 -11.14
C PRO A 133 -1.92 -18.92 -12.14
N GLU A 134 -3.15 -18.44 -11.91
CA GLU A 134 -4.31 -18.84 -12.70
C GLU A 134 -5.28 -17.69 -12.93
N ARG A 135 -6.08 -17.80 -14.00
CA ARG A 135 -7.19 -16.90 -14.29
C ARG A 135 -8.50 -17.57 -13.89
N VAL A 136 -9.36 -16.82 -13.22
CA VAL A 136 -10.71 -17.22 -12.85
C VAL A 136 -11.69 -16.42 -13.72
N ASP A 137 -12.39 -17.12 -14.61
CA ASP A 137 -13.31 -16.50 -15.58
C ASP A 137 -14.66 -16.10 -14.96
N ASN A 138 -15.07 -16.73 -13.87
CA ASN A 138 -16.33 -16.42 -13.18
C ASN A 138 -16.08 -15.92 -11.76
N ILE A 139 -15.83 -14.62 -11.62
CA ILE A 139 -15.64 -13.97 -10.32
C ILE A 139 -16.85 -14.13 -9.38
N ARG A 140 -18.07 -14.29 -9.90
CA ARG A 140 -19.29 -14.32 -9.06
C ARG A 140 -19.37 -15.58 -8.20
N GLU A 141 -18.68 -16.63 -8.61
CA GLU A 141 -18.58 -17.91 -7.90
C GLU A 141 -17.28 -18.04 -7.10
N PHE A 142 -16.43 -17.01 -7.13
CA PHE A 142 -15.16 -17.02 -6.42
C PHE A 142 -15.38 -16.91 -4.90
N ASP A 143 -14.97 -17.94 -4.16
CA ASP A 143 -14.99 -17.94 -2.70
C ASP A 143 -13.61 -17.60 -2.14
N THR A 144 -13.50 -16.42 -1.53
CA THR A 144 -12.27 -15.92 -0.91
C THR A 144 -11.78 -16.80 0.25
N ARG A 145 -12.63 -17.64 0.84
CA ARG A 145 -12.29 -18.51 1.98
C ARG A 145 -11.52 -19.77 1.56
N ASN A 146 -11.56 -20.12 0.28
CA ASN A 146 -10.87 -21.29 -0.26
C ASN A 146 -9.47 -20.95 -0.82
N ILE A 147 -8.99 -19.74 -0.56
CA ILE A 147 -7.69 -19.28 -1.04
C ILE A 147 -6.60 -19.75 -0.08
N THR A 148 -5.58 -20.41 -0.64
CA THR A 148 -4.34 -20.69 0.07
C THR A 148 -3.39 -19.50 -0.07
N PHE A 149 -3.11 -18.84 1.04
CA PHE A 149 -2.10 -17.79 1.15
C PHE A 149 -0.76 -18.40 1.55
N TYR A 150 0.26 -18.21 0.72
CA TYR A 150 1.56 -18.83 0.96
C TYR A 150 2.72 -18.07 0.31
N GLY A 151 3.88 -18.17 0.95
CA GLY A 151 5.16 -17.66 0.43
C GLY A 151 5.28 -16.13 0.45
N ASN A 152 6.33 -15.65 -0.21
CA ASN A 152 6.61 -14.23 -0.39
C ASN A 152 6.52 -13.92 -1.90
N LEU A 153 5.74 -12.90 -2.25
CA LEU A 153 5.46 -12.49 -3.61
C LEU A 153 5.81 -11.01 -3.77
N PRO A 154 7.00 -10.70 -4.32
CA PRO A 154 7.33 -9.33 -4.68
C PRO A 154 6.32 -8.77 -5.70
N ILE A 155 6.03 -7.47 -5.62
CA ILE A 155 5.03 -6.84 -6.49
C ILE A 155 5.39 -6.96 -7.99
N HIS A 156 6.68 -6.96 -8.35
CA HIS A 156 7.10 -7.17 -9.74
C HIS A 156 6.70 -8.56 -10.25
N THR A 157 6.76 -9.59 -9.41
CA THR A 157 6.34 -10.96 -9.74
C THR A 157 4.83 -11.04 -9.93
N VAL A 158 4.06 -10.37 -9.06
CA VAL A 158 2.60 -10.24 -9.17
C VAL A 158 2.22 -9.67 -10.55
N LEU A 159 2.86 -8.55 -10.94
CA LEU A 159 2.60 -7.89 -12.22
C LEU A 159 3.09 -8.71 -13.42
N GLN A 160 4.21 -9.41 -13.31
CA GLN A 160 4.74 -10.28 -14.36
C GLN A 160 3.80 -11.47 -14.61
N GLN A 161 3.31 -12.13 -13.55
CA GLN A 161 2.37 -13.24 -13.66
C GLN A 161 1.05 -12.78 -14.29
N PHE A 162 0.53 -11.63 -13.88
CA PHE A 162 -0.62 -11.01 -14.55
C PHE A 162 -0.35 -10.77 -16.04
N GLY A 163 0.81 -10.19 -16.37
CA GLY A 163 1.23 -9.95 -17.76
C GLY A 163 1.28 -11.21 -18.62
N GLN A 164 1.70 -12.34 -18.03
CA GLN A 164 1.72 -13.64 -18.70
C GLN A 164 0.30 -14.22 -18.87
N LEU A 165 -0.51 -14.17 -17.82
CA LEU A 165 -1.87 -14.75 -17.83
C LEU A 165 -2.87 -13.97 -18.69
N ARG A 166 -2.71 -12.64 -18.80
CA ARG A 166 -3.64 -11.81 -19.58
C ARG A 166 -3.52 -12.05 -21.08
N GLY A 167 -2.36 -12.49 -21.55
CA GLY A 167 -2.02 -12.58 -22.98
C GLY A 167 -2.30 -11.25 -23.69
N GLU A 168 -3.08 -11.32 -24.77
CA GLU A 168 -3.46 -10.16 -25.58
C GLU A 168 -4.69 -9.40 -25.05
N THR A 169 -5.25 -9.80 -23.90
CA THR A 169 -6.45 -9.15 -23.35
C THR A 169 -6.13 -7.71 -22.91
N THR A 170 -6.93 -6.77 -23.40
CA THR A 170 -6.84 -5.35 -23.07
C THR A 170 -7.85 -4.98 -21.98
N TYR A 171 -7.43 -4.12 -21.06
CA TYR A 171 -8.21 -3.70 -19.91
C TYR A 171 -8.27 -2.18 -19.83
N ASP A 172 -9.42 -1.64 -19.43
CA ASP A 172 -9.56 -0.21 -19.14
C ASP A 172 -8.85 0.15 -17.82
N ALA A 173 -8.79 -0.81 -16.87
CA ALA A 173 -8.06 -0.67 -15.63
C ALA A 173 -7.61 -2.03 -15.06
N VAL A 174 -6.54 -2.01 -14.28
CA VAL A 174 -6.03 -3.16 -13.52
C VAL A 174 -6.03 -2.78 -12.05
N LEU A 175 -6.70 -3.58 -11.22
CA LEU A 175 -6.77 -3.42 -9.78
C LEU A 175 -5.93 -4.52 -9.13
N VAL A 176 -4.85 -4.13 -8.47
CA VAL A 176 -4.04 -5.07 -7.68
C VAL A 176 -4.54 -5.05 -6.25
N ILE A 177 -4.93 -6.21 -5.73
CA ILE A 177 -5.43 -6.41 -4.37
C ILE A 177 -4.31 -7.04 -3.56
N THR A 178 -3.71 -6.25 -2.67
CA THR A 178 -2.55 -6.61 -1.84
C THR A 178 -2.62 -5.85 -0.52
N ASP A 179 -1.79 -6.23 0.44
CA ASP A 179 -1.70 -5.64 1.77
C ASP A 179 -0.60 -4.55 1.81
N GLU A 180 -0.08 -4.27 3.00
CA GLU A 180 1.04 -3.35 3.22
C GLU A 180 2.40 -3.91 2.75
N GLY A 181 2.40 -4.94 1.90
CA GLY A 181 3.57 -5.67 1.42
C GLY A 181 4.59 -4.86 0.62
N ASN A 182 5.75 -5.47 0.37
CA ASN A 182 6.92 -4.82 -0.20
C ASN A 182 6.67 -4.33 -1.64
N TYR A 183 6.47 -3.03 -1.83
CA TYR A 183 6.27 -2.37 -3.14
C TYR A 183 7.56 -2.17 -3.94
N GLU A 184 8.66 -2.82 -3.53
CA GLU A 184 9.93 -2.75 -4.23
C GLU A 184 9.78 -3.38 -5.63
N LEU A 185 9.80 -2.52 -6.64
CA LEU A 185 9.74 -2.90 -8.05
C LEU A 185 11.10 -3.37 -8.58
N THR A 186 12.17 -3.13 -7.83
CA THR A 186 13.53 -3.56 -8.13
C THR A 186 13.84 -4.86 -7.40
N ALA A 187 14.38 -5.84 -8.12
CA ALA A 187 15.08 -6.94 -7.47
C ALA A 187 16.38 -6.38 -6.86
N ASP A 188 16.66 -6.71 -5.59
CA ASP A 188 17.98 -6.48 -4.98
C ASP A 188 19.02 -7.31 -5.74
N GLY A 189 19.53 -6.76 -6.83
CA GLY A 189 20.43 -7.44 -7.76
C GLY A 189 21.25 -6.50 -8.63
N ALA A 190 21.21 -5.19 -8.38
CA ALA A 190 22.24 -4.32 -8.90
C ALA A 190 23.56 -4.69 -8.20
N GLU A 191 24.47 -5.35 -8.92
CA GLU A 191 25.84 -5.51 -8.46
C GLU A 191 26.34 -4.13 -8.01
N LEU A 192 26.70 -4.01 -6.73
CA LEU A 192 27.34 -2.81 -6.22
C LEU A 192 28.61 -2.60 -7.06
N PRO A 193 28.84 -1.40 -7.60
CA PRO A 193 30.04 -1.13 -8.38
C PRO A 193 31.25 -1.46 -7.50
N ALA A 194 32.19 -2.23 -8.08
CA ALA A 194 33.44 -2.52 -7.40
C ALA A 194 34.09 -1.20 -6.97
N ILE A 195 34.37 -1.08 -5.68
CA ILE A 195 35.11 0.06 -5.15
C ILE A 195 36.51 -0.02 -5.76
N ALA A 196 36.81 0.91 -6.66
CA ALA A 196 38.13 1.11 -7.23
C ALA A 196 39.06 1.81 -6.23
#